data_AF-A0A5C5G276-F1
#
_entry.id   AF-A0A5C5G276-F1
#
_cell.length_a   1.000
_cell.length_b   1.000
_cell.length_c   1.000
_cell.angle_alpha   90.00
_cell.angle_beta   90.00
_cell.angle_gamma   90.00
#
_symmetry.space_group_name_H-M   'P 1'
#
loop_
_entity.id
_entity.type
_entity.pdbx_description
1 polymer ?
#
loop_
_entity_poly.entity_id
_entity_poly.type
_entity_poly.pdbx_seq_one_letter_code
_entity_poly.pdbx_strand_id
1 'polypeptide(L)'
;MQTTSDRSHWHSLSLRIPLPSPDQARILQRVIQVDKPLRPSQLERHLSLDGHVLVASFRAATVAQARVALDHFLSDVELVVQTLHRFAPHHDDDPAPAPAPAAAGNERTDAPSLEVGLEGSWEGVRRR
;
A
#
# COMPACT_ATOMS: atom_id res chain seq x y z
N MET A 1 -0.97 20.40 34.90
CA MET A 1 -2.43 20.30 34.62
C MET A 1 -2.58 20.01 33.14
N GLN A 2 -3.10 18.83 32.77
CA GLN A 2 -3.27 18.43 31.37
C GLN A 2 -4.47 19.18 30.78
N THR A 3 -4.24 19.97 29.73
CA THR A 3 -5.32 20.58 28.94
C THR A 3 -5.86 19.51 28.00
N THR A 4 -7.03 18.95 28.32
CA THR A 4 -7.84 18.19 27.37
C THR A 4 -8.13 19.10 26.19
N SER A 5 -7.44 18.90 25.07
CA SER A 5 -7.67 19.67 23.84
C SER A 5 -9.09 19.38 23.38
N ASP A 6 -9.94 20.40 23.33
CA ASP A 6 -11.29 20.30 22.80
C ASP A 6 -11.22 19.96 21.30
N ARG A 7 -11.59 18.71 20.94
CA ARG A 7 -11.60 18.20 19.56
C ARG A 7 -12.99 18.30 18.93
N SER A 8 -13.94 19.02 19.53
CA SER A 8 -15.32 19.17 19.04
C SER A 8 -15.39 19.81 17.66
N HIS A 9 -14.48 20.74 17.35
CA HIS A 9 -14.41 21.45 16.07
C HIS A 9 -13.59 20.75 14.98
N TRP A 10 -13.12 19.52 15.22
CA TRP A 10 -12.33 18.80 14.22
C TRP A 10 -13.17 18.38 13.01
N HIS A 11 -12.56 18.46 11.83
CA HIS A 11 -13.14 18.01 10.58
C HIS A 11 -13.06 16.49 10.49
N SER A 12 -14.16 15.84 10.13
CA SER A 12 -14.23 14.39 9.98
C SER A 12 -14.38 14.01 8.51
N LEU A 13 -13.63 13.02 8.06
CA LEU A 13 -13.75 12.44 6.72
C LEU A 13 -13.78 10.92 6.83
N SER A 14 -14.54 10.26 5.95
CA SER A 14 -14.60 8.81 5.86
C SER A 14 -14.50 8.37 4.41
N LEU A 15 -13.65 7.38 4.14
CA LEU A 15 -13.45 6.78 2.83
C LEU A 15 -13.72 5.27 2.90
N ARG A 16 -14.30 4.75 1.83
CA ARG A 16 -14.58 3.33 1.64
C ARG A 16 -13.92 2.89 0.35
N ILE A 17 -12.97 1.97 0.45
CA ILE A 17 -12.17 1.50 -0.68
C ILE A 17 -12.48 0.01 -0.88
N PRO A 18 -13.30 -0.36 -1.89
CA PRO A 18 -13.61 -1.76 -2.17
C PRO A 18 -12.41 -2.46 -2.82
N LEU A 19 -12.08 -3.64 -2.33
CA LEU A 19 -11.03 -4.50 -2.87
C LEU A 19 -11.62 -5.78 -3.51
N PRO A 20 -10.92 -6.40 -4.48
CA PRO A 20 -11.38 -7.63 -5.13
C PRO A 20 -11.66 -8.80 -4.17
N SER A 21 -10.90 -8.90 -3.07
CA SER A 21 -11.12 -9.96 -2.07
C SER A 21 -10.97 -9.47 -0.62
N PRO A 22 -11.64 -10.13 0.34
CA PRO A 22 -11.45 -9.85 1.77
C PRO A 22 -10.00 -10.03 2.24
N ASP A 23 -9.25 -10.96 1.65
CA ASP A 23 -7.85 -11.21 1.99
C ASP A 23 -6.96 -10.04 1.55
N GLN A 24 -7.17 -9.51 0.36
CA GLN A 24 -6.47 -8.31 -0.09
C GLN A 24 -6.79 -7.12 0.81
N ALA A 25 -8.04 -6.96 1.25
CA ALA A 25 -8.42 -5.89 2.18
C ALA A 25 -7.68 -6.01 3.53
N ARG A 26 -7.52 -7.24 4.06
CA ARG A 26 -6.74 -7.50 5.28
C ARG A 26 -5.26 -7.18 5.11
N ILE A 27 -4.67 -7.56 3.98
CA ILE A 27 -3.27 -7.25 3.68
C ILE A 27 -3.07 -5.73 3.60
N LEU A 28 -3.93 -5.04 2.85
CA LEU A 28 -3.90 -3.59 2.71
C LEU A 28 -3.99 -2.88 4.08
N GLN A 29 -4.95 -3.26 4.92
CA GLN A 29 -5.10 -2.70 6.26
C GLN A 29 -3.82 -2.89 7.09
N ARG A 30 -3.27 -4.11 7.10
CA ARG A 30 -2.09 -4.46 7.91
C ARG A 30 -0.86 -3.65 7.48
N VAL A 31 -0.65 -3.48 6.18
CA VAL A 31 0.48 -2.72 5.64
C VAL A 31 0.36 -1.24 6.01
N ILE A 32 -0.81 -0.63 5.77
CA ILE A 32 -0.99 0.81 6.01
C ILE A 32 -1.01 1.14 7.50
N GLN A 33 -1.49 0.24 8.36
CA GLN A 33 -1.61 0.50 9.80
C GLN A 33 -0.24 0.73 10.49
N VAL A 34 0.85 0.25 9.90
CA VAL A 34 2.20 0.45 10.44
C VAL A 34 2.59 1.94 10.44
N ASP A 35 2.18 2.69 9.41
CA ASP A 35 2.50 4.12 9.32
C ASP A 35 1.49 4.95 10.12
N LYS A 36 1.86 5.39 11.32
CA LYS A 36 0.98 6.21 12.17
C LYS A 36 1.16 7.70 11.87
N PRO A 37 0.09 8.50 11.97
CA PRO A 37 0.18 9.95 11.84
C PRO A 37 1.29 10.56 12.71
N LEU A 38 2.17 11.38 12.12
CA LEU A 38 3.28 12.04 12.82
C LEU A 38 2.83 13.03 13.90
N ARG A 39 1.62 13.60 13.77
CA ARG A 39 1.05 14.58 14.72
C ARG A 39 -0.29 14.11 15.28
N PRO A 40 -0.30 13.15 16.23
CA PRO A 40 -1.53 12.60 16.82
C PRO A 40 -2.34 13.63 17.63
N SER A 41 -1.74 14.76 17.99
CA SER A 41 -2.42 15.90 18.62
C SER A 41 -3.28 16.71 17.65
N GLN A 42 -3.10 16.53 16.33
CA GLN A 42 -3.74 17.35 15.29
C GLN A 42 -4.48 16.51 14.24
N LEU A 43 -4.21 15.21 14.20
CA LEU A 43 -4.77 14.27 13.24
C LEU A 43 -4.95 12.90 13.90
N GLU A 44 -6.15 12.37 13.81
CA GLU A 44 -6.50 11.00 14.14
C GLU A 44 -6.87 10.26 12.87
N ARG A 45 -6.40 9.02 12.75
CA ARG A 45 -6.79 8.10 11.68
C ARG A 45 -7.17 6.76 12.30
N HIS A 46 -8.33 6.23 11.91
CA HIS A 46 -8.77 4.91 12.25
C HIS A 46 -9.04 4.10 10.98
N LEU A 47 -8.61 2.84 10.97
CA LEU A 47 -8.78 1.92 9.86
C LEU A 47 -9.56 0.70 10.35
N SER A 48 -10.58 0.32 9.60
CA SER A 48 -11.41 -0.86 9.87
C SER A 48 -11.76 -1.56 8.55
N LEU A 49 -12.26 -2.78 8.64
CA LEU A 49 -12.70 -3.56 7.48
C LEU A 49 -14.19 -3.85 7.59
N ASP A 50 -14.85 -3.80 6.44
CA ASP A 50 -16.23 -4.21 6.23
C ASP A 50 -16.26 -5.22 5.07
N GLY A 51 -16.01 -6.50 5.38
CA GLY A 51 -15.82 -7.54 4.38
C GLY A 51 -14.59 -7.30 3.50
N HIS A 52 -14.82 -6.99 2.23
CA HIS A 52 -13.78 -6.66 1.24
C HIS A 52 -13.54 -5.15 1.10
N VAL A 53 -14.14 -4.33 1.96
CA VAL A 53 -14.03 -2.86 1.90
C VAL A 53 -13.14 -2.37 3.04
N LEU A 54 -12.08 -1.63 2.70
CA LEU A 54 -11.31 -0.87 3.67
C LEU A 54 -12.04 0.43 4.02
N VAL A 55 -12.31 0.65 5.30
CA VAL A 55 -12.96 1.86 5.81
C VAL A 55 -11.93 2.68 6.60
N ALA A 56 -11.62 3.87 6.08
CA ALA A 56 -10.68 4.80 6.69
C ALA A 56 -11.43 6.04 7.21
N SER A 57 -11.25 6.35 8.49
CA SER A 57 -11.86 7.50 9.16
C SER A 57 -10.78 8.43 9.66
N PHE A 58 -10.87 9.70 9.27
CA PHE A 58 -9.94 10.75 9.66
C PHE A 58 -10.66 11.79 10.50
N ARG A 59 -9.99 12.30 11.54
CA ARG A 59 -10.38 13.53 12.22
C ARG A 59 -9.19 14.46 12.27
N ALA A 60 -9.33 15.69 11.81
CA ALA A 60 -8.23 16.64 11.71
C ALA A 60 -8.61 18.01 12.29
N ALA A 61 -7.65 18.69 12.90
CA ALA A 61 -7.86 20.03 13.45
C ALA A 61 -8.12 21.09 12.37
N THR A 62 -7.68 20.87 11.12
CA THR A 62 -7.93 21.75 9.98
C THR A 62 -8.18 20.96 8.71
N VAL A 63 -8.90 21.55 7.75
CA VAL A 63 -9.13 20.97 6.42
C VAL A 63 -7.81 20.74 5.68
N ALA A 64 -6.84 21.65 5.82
CA ALA A 64 -5.53 21.51 5.18
C ALA A 64 -4.77 20.27 5.67
N GLN A 65 -4.80 20.00 6.99
CA GLN A 65 -4.21 18.76 7.55
C GLN A 65 -4.95 17.52 7.05
N ALA A 66 -6.29 17.58 6.98
CA ALA A 66 -7.09 16.49 6.43
C ALA A 66 -6.71 16.18 4.97
N ARG A 67 -6.51 17.22 4.14
CA ARG A 67 -6.06 17.09 2.75
C ARG A 67 -4.71 16.41 2.66
N VAL A 68 -3.70 16.94 3.37
CA VAL A 68 -2.34 16.37 3.34
C VAL A 68 -2.32 14.92 3.81
N ALA A 69 -3.07 14.61 4.87
CA ALA A 69 -3.20 13.25 5.38
C ALA A 69 -3.85 12.30 4.38
N LEU A 70 -4.87 12.79 3.67
CA LEU A 70 -5.60 12.02 2.68
C LEU A 70 -4.73 11.77 1.44
N ASP A 71 -4.01 12.78 0.95
CA ASP A 71 -3.12 12.67 -0.21
C ASP A 71 -2.03 11.62 0.06
N HIS A 72 -1.42 11.65 1.25
CA HIS A 72 -0.43 10.63 1.67
C HIS A 72 -1.06 9.24 1.79
N PHE A 73 -2.19 9.11 2.48
CA PHE A 73 -2.88 7.84 2.63
C PHE A 73 -3.29 7.21 1.30
N LEU A 74 -3.81 7.99 0.35
CA LEU A 74 -4.21 7.48 -0.96
C LEU A 74 -3.00 7.06 -1.80
N SER A 75 -1.88 7.77 -1.68
CA SER A 75 -0.62 7.39 -2.33
C SER A 75 -0.10 6.05 -1.80
N ASP A 76 -0.15 5.83 -0.48
CA ASP A 76 0.22 4.55 0.13
C ASP A 76 -0.73 3.41 -0.31
N VAL A 77 -2.04 3.67 -0.34
CA VAL A 77 -3.04 2.70 -0.82
C VAL A 77 -2.74 2.32 -2.26
N GLU A 78 -2.51 3.31 -3.13
CA GLU A 78 -2.20 3.07 -4.54
C GLU A 78 -0.97 2.17 -4.70
N LEU A 79 0.12 2.46 -3.98
CA LEU A 79 1.33 1.66 -4.03
C LEU A 79 1.08 0.20 -3.62
N VAL A 80 0.35 -0.02 -2.52
CA VAL A 80 0.05 -1.37 -2.05
C VAL A 80 -0.88 -2.10 -3.01
N VAL A 81 -1.88 -1.42 -3.57
CA VAL A 81 -2.80 -2.01 -4.56
C VAL A 81 -2.05 -2.40 -5.83
N GLN A 82 -1.16 -1.55 -6.35
CA GLN A 82 -0.31 -1.88 -7.50
C GLN A 82 0.62 -3.08 -7.19
N THR A 83 1.16 -3.13 -5.96
CA THR A 83 1.99 -4.26 -5.51
C THR A 83 1.19 -5.55 -5.44
N LEU A 84 -0.01 -5.51 -4.87
CA LEU A 84 -0.91 -6.66 -4.84
C LEU A 84 -1.29 -7.10 -6.26
N HIS A 85 -1.63 -6.16 -7.14
CA HIS A 85 -1.94 -6.48 -8.54
C HIS A 85 -0.76 -7.15 -9.25
N ARG A 86 0.48 -6.75 -8.94
CA ARG A 86 1.66 -7.30 -9.61
C ARG A 86 2.14 -8.64 -9.04
N PHE A 87 2.00 -8.85 -7.74
CA PHE A 87 2.65 -9.95 -7.02
C PHE A 87 1.72 -10.85 -6.21
N ALA A 88 0.42 -10.53 -6.11
CA ALA A 88 -0.51 -11.44 -5.45
C ALA A 88 -0.57 -12.77 -6.23
N PRO A 89 -0.67 -13.91 -5.51
CA PRO A 89 -0.92 -15.19 -6.15
C PRO A 89 -2.16 -15.07 -7.04
N HIS A 90 -2.01 -15.41 -8.31
CA HIS A 90 -3.16 -15.58 -9.18
C HIS A 90 -3.79 -16.90 -8.71
N HIS A 91 -4.99 -16.85 -8.14
CA HIS A 91 -5.72 -18.08 -7.90
C HIS A 91 -6.05 -18.66 -9.27
N ASP A 92 -5.83 -19.97 -9.46
CA ASP A 92 -5.90 -20.66 -10.76
C ASP A 92 -7.26 -20.53 -11.51
N ASP A 93 -8.28 -19.90 -10.88
CA ASP A 93 -9.58 -19.55 -11.47
C ASP A 93 -9.61 -18.19 -12.21
N ASP A 94 -8.52 -17.40 -12.18
CA ASP A 94 -8.41 -16.20 -13.02
C ASP A 94 -8.04 -16.64 -14.45
N PRO A 95 -8.85 -16.31 -15.49
CA PRO A 95 -8.45 -16.57 -16.86
C PRO A 95 -7.13 -15.86 -17.09
N ALA A 96 -6.11 -16.64 -17.46
CA ALA A 96 -4.74 -16.15 -17.68
C ALA A 96 -4.79 -14.77 -18.35
N PRO A 97 -4.13 -13.74 -17.79
CA PRO A 97 -4.12 -12.43 -18.41
C PRO A 97 -3.66 -12.61 -19.85
N ALA A 98 -4.48 -12.14 -20.80
CA ALA A 98 -4.21 -12.28 -22.21
C ALA A 98 -2.74 -11.93 -22.46
N PRO A 99 -1.98 -12.75 -23.21
CA PRO A 99 -0.57 -12.48 -23.45
C PRO A 99 -0.47 -11.05 -23.98
N ALA A 100 0.32 -10.22 -23.28
CA ALA A 100 0.62 -8.88 -23.73
C ALA A 100 0.99 -8.94 -25.22
N PRO A 101 0.50 -8.02 -26.06
CA PRO A 101 0.74 -8.08 -27.50
C PRO A 101 2.23 -8.26 -27.72
N ALA A 102 2.59 -9.37 -28.39
CA ALA A 102 3.95 -9.80 -28.61
C ALA A 102 4.76 -8.60 -29.09
N ALA A 103 5.56 -8.03 -28.19
CA ALA A 103 6.52 -7.02 -28.54
C ALA A 103 7.51 -7.72 -29.47
N ALA A 104 7.41 -7.36 -30.74
CA ALA A 104 8.30 -7.82 -31.78
C ALA A 104 9.75 -7.66 -31.32
N GLY A 105 10.47 -8.78 -31.32
CA GLY A 105 11.92 -8.88 -31.41
C GLY A 105 12.76 -8.05 -30.45
N ASN A 106 13.26 -8.69 -29.39
CA ASN A 106 14.71 -8.69 -29.20
C ASN A 106 15.15 -9.91 -28.38
N GLU A 107 15.94 -10.78 -29.01
CA GLU A 107 16.75 -11.78 -28.32
C GLU A 107 17.66 -11.09 -27.31
N ARG A 108 17.48 -11.38 -26.02
CA ARG A 108 18.51 -11.20 -25.00
C ARG A 108 18.46 -12.35 -24.00
N THR A 109 19.27 -13.36 -24.31
CA THR A 109 20.28 -13.97 -23.44
C THR A 109 19.94 -14.11 -21.94
N ASP A 110 19.80 -15.36 -21.51
CA ASP A 110 20.34 -15.94 -20.28
C ASP A 110 20.41 -14.99 -19.06
N ALA A 111 19.38 -15.03 -18.21
CA ALA A 111 19.41 -14.34 -16.92
C ALA A 111 20.10 -15.26 -15.88
N PRO A 112 21.24 -14.88 -15.29
CA PRO A 112 21.86 -15.68 -14.25
C PRO A 112 21.05 -15.60 -12.95
N SER A 113 20.79 -16.77 -12.36
CA SER A 113 20.16 -16.93 -11.06
C SER A 113 20.96 -16.19 -9.99
N LEU A 114 20.32 -15.24 -9.29
CA LEU A 114 20.88 -14.51 -8.15
C LEU A 114 20.65 -15.33 -6.88
N GLU A 115 21.56 -16.24 -6.55
CA GLU A 115 21.68 -16.73 -5.17
C GLU A 115 22.34 -15.65 -4.32
N VAL A 116 21.55 -15.00 -3.47
CA VAL A 116 22.05 -14.04 -2.48
C VAL A 116 22.60 -14.84 -1.31
N GLY A 117 23.91 -15.10 -1.32
CA GLY A 117 24.60 -15.72 -0.20
C GLY A 117 24.45 -14.88 1.07
N LEU A 118 24.20 -15.55 2.20
CA LEU A 118 24.05 -14.96 3.54
C LEU A 118 25.34 -14.34 4.12
N GLU A 119 26.40 -14.19 3.32
CA GLU A 119 27.69 -13.67 3.75
C GLU A 119 28.12 -12.61 2.73
N GLY A 120 28.03 -11.34 3.09
CA GLY A 120 28.17 -10.20 2.19
C GLY A 120 29.51 -10.10 1.45
N SER A 121 29.59 -10.66 0.25
CA SER A 121 30.69 -10.45 -0.68
C SER A 121 30.17 -10.08 -2.08
N TRP A 122 30.31 -8.80 -2.44
CA TRP A 122 30.00 -8.25 -3.77
C TRP A 122 31.29 -8.15 -4.61
N GLU A 123 31.97 -9.26 -4.88
CA GLU A 123 33.14 -9.26 -5.76
C GLU A 123 33.04 -10.32 -6.86
N GLY A 124 32.82 -9.86 -8.09
CA GLY A 124 33.54 -10.44 -9.23
C GLY A 124 32.75 -11.29 -10.22
N VAL A 125 31.75 -10.72 -10.91
CA VAL A 125 31.40 -11.24 -12.25
C VAL A 125 32.43 -10.70 -13.25
N ARG A 126 33.54 -11.43 -13.43
CA ARG A 126 34.38 -11.30 -14.64
C ARG A 126 33.77 -12.15 -15.74
N ARG A 127 33.20 -11.51 -16.76
CA ARG A 127 32.84 -12.17 -18.02
C ARG A 127 34.11 -12.48 -18.81
N ARG A 128 34.21 -13.70 -19.33
CA ARG A 128 34.96 -14.01 -20.55
C ARG A 128 33.95 -14.26 -21.67
#